data_AF-A0A2V6CJR2-F1
#
_entry.id   AF-A0A2V6CJR2-F1
#
_cell.length_a   1.000
_cell.length_b   1.000
_cell.length_c   1.000
_cell.angle_alpha   90.00
_cell.angle_beta   90.00
_cell.angle_gamma   90.00
#
_symmetry.space_group_name_H-M   'P 1'
#
loop_
_entity.id
_entity.type
_entity.pdbx_description
1 polymer ?
#
loop_
_entity_poly.entity_id
_entity_poly.type
_entity_poly.pdbx_seq_one_letter_code
_entity_poly.pdbx_strand_id
1 'polypeptide(L)' 'PLCPLDLLEQIRSQIKALNALYILDGGDHSLRVPKKQLQAIGETQERIDQRILEAIAKFVSSTVQPILAGC' A
#
# COMPACT_ATOMS: atom_id res chain seq x y z
N PRO A 1 -0.35 -13.82 12.34
CA PRO A 1 -0.49 -12.79 11.28
C PRO A 1 -0.15 -13.45 9.93
N LEU A 2 -0.95 -13.28 8.87
CA LEU A 2 -0.66 -13.97 7.60
C LEU A 2 0.56 -13.40 6.86
N CYS A 3 1.09 -12.26 7.30
CA CYS A 3 2.28 -11.63 6.72
C CYS A 3 3.11 -10.93 7.80
N PRO A 4 4.10 -11.62 8.42
CA PRO A 4 5.06 -10.99 9.32
C PRO A 4 5.97 -10.01 8.55
N LEU A 5 6.14 -8.78 9.05
CA LEU A 5 6.88 -7.73 8.33
C LEU A 5 8.38 -8.03 8.20
N ASP A 6 9.00 -8.60 9.23
CA ASP A 6 10.43 -8.96 9.19
C ASP A 6 10.72 -10.01 8.08
N LEU A 7 9.82 -10.99 7.94
CA LEU A 7 9.93 -11.99 6.87
C LEU A 7 9.67 -11.36 5.51
N LEU A 8 8.67 -10.47 5.41
CA LEU A 8 8.39 -9.75 4.17
C LEU A 8 9.57 -8.90 3.73
N GLU A 9 10.25 -8.22 4.65
CA GLU A 9 11.45 -7.44 4.36
C GLU A 9 12.57 -8.32 3.79
N GLN A 10 12.84 -9.47 4.43
CA GLN A 10 13.81 -10.44 3.92
C GLN A 10 13.46 -10.90 2.49
N ILE A 11 12.21 -11.25 2.22
CA ILE A 11 11.79 -11.70 0.89
C ILE A 11 11.87 -10.55 -0.13
N ARG A 12 11.45 -9.34 0.22
CA ARG A 12 11.51 -8.17 -0.67
C ARG A 12 12.93 -7.84 -1.12
N SER A 13 13.93 -8.04 -0.26
CA SER A 13 15.34 -7.85 -0.62
C SER A 13 15.83 -8.78 -1.75
N GLN A 14 15.14 -9.90 -1.96
CA GLN A 14 15.45 -10.90 -2.98
C GLN A 14 14.66 -10.69 -4.28
N ILE A 15 13.62 -9.84 -4.26
CA ILE A 15 12.79 -9.56 -5.43
C ILE A 15 13.54 -8.58 -6.36
N LYS A 16 13.81 -9.01 -7.60
CA LYS A 16 14.46 -8.19 -8.62
C LYS A 16 13.53 -7.14 -9.26
N ALA A 17 12.22 -7.39 -9.23
CA ALA A 17 11.23 -6.44 -9.70
C ALA A 17 11.12 -5.24 -8.75
N LEU A 18 10.88 -4.05 -9.31
CA LEU A 18 10.58 -2.85 -8.53
C LEU A 18 9.43 -3.14 -7.58
N ASN A 19 9.63 -2.84 -6.30
CA ASN A 19 8.63 -3.10 -5.28
C ASN A 19 8.72 -2.04 -4.17
N ALA A 20 7.57 -1.74 -3.58
CA ALA A 20 7.43 -0.85 -2.43
C ALA A 20 6.50 -1.51 -1.40
N LEU A 21 6.65 -1.12 -0.14
CA LEU A 21 5.77 -1.56 0.94
C LEU A 21 4.97 -0.36 1.43
N TYR A 22 3.64 -0.52 1.47
CA TYR A 22 2.71 0.43 2.08
C TYR A 22 1.99 -0.31 3.21
N ILE A 23 2.09 0.20 4.44
CA ILE A 23 1.52 -0.42 5.63
C ILE A 23 0.22 0.31 5.98
N LEU A 24 -0.84 -0.47 6.21
CA LEU A 24 -2.15 0.02 6.66
C LEU A 24 -2.35 -0.32 8.12
N ASP A 25 -2.40 0.70 8.98
CA ASP A 25 -2.59 0.50 10.40
C ASP A 25 -3.99 0.00 10.73
N GLY A 26 -4.06 -1.21 11.31
CA GLY A 26 -5.33 -1.88 11.65
C GLY A 26 -6.11 -2.43 10.46
N GLY A 27 -5.52 -2.43 9.26
CA GLY A 27 -6.07 -3.11 8.09
C GLY A 27 -5.91 -4.63 8.20
N ASP A 28 -6.93 -5.36 7.79
CA ASP A 28 -6.86 -6.81 7.62
C ASP A 28 -6.32 -7.19 6.22
N HIS A 29 -6.31 -8.49 5.92
CA HIS A 29 -5.83 -9.00 4.63
C HIS A 29 -6.73 -8.66 3.43
N SER A 30 -7.94 -8.15 3.69
CA SER A 30 -8.84 -7.60 2.67
C SER A 30 -8.72 -6.08 2.57
N LEU A 31 -7.69 -5.49 3.20
CA LEU A 31 -7.47 -4.04 3.31
C LEU A 31 -8.58 -3.30 4.09
N ARG A 32 -9.40 -4.03 4.85
CA ARG A 32 -10.48 -3.43 5.62
C ARG A 32 -10.03 -3.10 7.03
N VAL A 33 -10.45 -1.95 7.53
CA VAL A 33 -10.27 -1.56 8.92
C VAL A 33 -11.57 -1.81 9.69
N PRO A 34 -11.52 -2.41 10.90
CA PRO A 34 -12.73 -2.62 11.69
C PRO A 34 -13.51 -1.33 11.95
N LYS A 35 -14.84 -1.38 11.81
CA LYS A 35 -15.73 -0.22 11.99
C LYS A 35 -15.51 0.52 13.33
N LYS A 36 -15.25 -0.22 14.42
CA LYS A 36 -14.97 0.38 15.74
C LYS A 36 -13.72 1.26 15.72
N GLN A 37 -12.68 0.84 15.02
CA GLN A 37 -11.44 1.61 14.90
C GLN A 37 -11.67 2.85 14.01
N LEU A 38 -12.34 2.68 12.86
CA LEU A 38 -12.72 3.80 11.98
C LEU A 38 -13.48 4.90 12.74
N GLN A 39 -14.46 4.51 13.56
CA GLN A 39 -15.22 5.44 14.40
C GLN A 39 -14.35 6.14 15.44
N ALA A 40 -13.44 5.40 16.09
CA ALA A 40 -12.55 5.96 17.11
C ALA A 40 -11.59 7.02 16.53
N ILE A 41 -11.17 6.87 15.27
CA ILE A 41 -10.24 7.79 14.59
C ILE A 41 -10.93 8.79 13.65
N GLY A 42 -12.27 8.77 13.56
CA GLY A 42 -13.03 9.67 12.68
C GLY A 42 -12.78 9.44 11.18
N GLU A 43 -12.45 8.22 10.77
CA GLU A 43 -12.15 7.85 9.39
C GLU A 43 -13.29 7.03 8.76
N THR A 44 -13.25 6.90 7.43
CA THR A 44 -14.09 5.95 6.70
C THR A 44 -13.24 5.01 5.87
N GLN A 45 -13.80 3.85 5.51
CA GLN A 45 -13.10 2.90 4.65
C GLN A 45 -12.80 3.53 3.29
N GLU A 46 -13.72 4.33 2.73
CA GLU A 46 -13.55 4.99 1.44
C GLU A 46 -12.34 5.95 1.44
N ARG A 47 -12.11 6.67 2.55
CA ARG A 47 -10.96 7.56 2.70
C ARG A 47 -9.66 6.79 2.87
N ILE A 48 -9.70 5.60 3.48
CA ILE A 48 -8.57 4.66 3.49
C ILE A 48 -8.28 4.16 2.07
N ASP A 49 -9.30 3.70 1.35
CA ASP A 49 -9.17 3.17 -0.02
C ASP A 49 -8.59 4.22 -0.97
N GLN A 50 -9.00 5.48 -0.82
CA GLN A 50 -8.44 6.60 -1.58
C GLN A 50 -6.93 6.78 -1.33
N ARG A 51 -6.46 6.66 -0.08
CA ARG A 51 -5.01 6.72 0.23
C ARG A 51 -4.25 5.52 -0.34
N ILE A 52 -4.86 4.33 -0.33
CA ILE A 52 -4.28 3.14 -0.97
C ILE A 52 -4.10 3.39 -2.47
N LEU A 53 -5.13 3.93 -3.13
CA LEU A 53 -5.09 4.26 -4.55
C LEU A 53 -4.00 5.30 -4.85
N GLU A 54 -3.87 6.34 -4.04
CA GLU A 54 -2.82 7.37 -4.17
C GLU A 54 -1.41 6.77 -4.03
N ALA A 55 -1.21 5.85 -3.08
CA ALA A 55 0.06 5.16 -2.89
C ALA A 55 0.43 4.32 -4.12
N ILE A 56 -0.53 3.59 -4.70
CA ILE A 56 -0.34 2.81 -5.93
C ILE A 56 -0.03 3.74 -7.10
N ALA A 57 -0.80 4.82 -7.28
CA ALA A 57 -0.60 5.78 -8.36
C ALA A 57 0.79 6.43 -8.29
N LYS A 58 1.25 6.78 -7.08
CA LYS A 58 2.60 7.30 -6.85
C LYS A 58 3.69 6.28 -7.21
N PHE A 59 3.51 5.01 -6.84
CA PHE A 59 4.44 3.95 -7.22
C PHE A 59 4.51 3.80 -8.75
N VAL A 60 3.38 3.73 -9.44
CA VAL A 60 3.34 3.59 -10.91
C VAL A 60 3.94 4.83 -11.59
N SER A 61 3.60 6.04 -11.17
CA SER A 61 4.15 7.25 -11.78
C SER A 61 5.66 7.36 -11.62
N SER A 62 6.21 6.92 -10.48
CA SER A 62 7.66 6.89 -10.24
C SER A 62 8.41 5.85 -11.09
N THR A 63 7.70 4.91 -11.72
CA THR A 63 8.29 3.81 -12.51
C THR A 63 8.08 3.93 -14.02
N VAL A 64 7.08 4.69 -14.47
CA VAL A 64 6.69 4.83 -15.89
C VAL A 64 7.30 6.09 -16.57
N GLN A 65 8.08 6.91 -15.86
CA GLN A 65 8.59 8.18 -16.39
C GLN A 65 9.55 8.15 -17.61
N PRO A 66 10.26 7.06 -18.00
CA PRO A 66 11.06 7.09 -19.24
C PRO A 66 10.28 6.79 -20.54
N ILE A 67 8.98 6.49 -20.50
CA ILE A 67 8.26 6.04 -21.72
C ILE A 67 7.55 7.19 -22.45
N LEU A 68 7.12 8.25 -21.74
CA LEU A 68 6.32 9.34 -22.32
C LEU A 68 7.11 10.64 -22.56
N ALA A 69 8.41 10.69 -22.26
CA ALA A 69 9.26 11.86 -22.54
C ALA A 69 9.78 11.91 -24.00
N GLY A 70 9.14 11.16 -24.91
CA GLY A 70 9.54 11.04 -26.31
C GLY A 70 8.38 11.00 -27.31
N CYS A 71 7.23 11.59 -26.96
CA CYS A 71 6.14 11.88 -27.90
C CYS A 71 6.01 13.39 -28.11
#